data_AF-A0A2E9VJ45-F1
#
_entry.id   AF-A0A2E9VJ45-F1
#
_cell.length_a   1.000
_cell.length_b   1.000
_cell.length_c   1.000
_cell.angle_alpha   90.00
_cell.angle_beta   90.00
_cell.angle_gamma   90.00
#
_symmetry.space_group_name_H-M   'P 1'
#
loop_
_entity.id
_entity.type
_entity.pdbx_description
1 polymer ?
#
loop_
_entity_poly.entity_id
_entity_poly.type
_entity_poly.pdbx_seq_one_letter_code
_entity_poly.pdbx_strand_id
1 'polypeptide(L)'
;MSSVNSHTFRWLLIALISALAISLISVWLPAGLKKIGLFSLALGAGFAFITSLLTGTKPQDVKRWQVMILILFAGCTEAGRALESYRIYHDAAEAQLEKNLEELPAFAQEMREEITNQHSAVFVDYLLQKYSALAIGDSSTLACLIFALEIILAMGGAGGLIWIMKRQSAKTDSESARKAS
;
A
#
# COMPACT_ATOMS: atom_id res chain seq x y z
N MET A 1 17.43 14.93 -29.05
CA MET A 1 17.56 14.84 -27.57
C MET A 1 16.22 14.83 -26.82
N SER A 2 15.05 14.93 -27.49
CA SER A 2 13.73 15.03 -26.85
C SER A 2 12.97 13.70 -26.65
N SER A 3 13.27 12.63 -27.42
CA SER A 3 12.47 11.39 -27.38
C SER A 3 12.72 10.52 -26.14
N VAL A 4 13.97 10.46 -25.65
CA VAL A 4 14.39 9.65 -24.49
C VAL A 4 13.75 10.14 -23.18
N ASN A 5 13.56 11.46 -23.04
CA ASN A 5 12.86 12.05 -21.90
C ASN A 5 11.37 11.69 -21.91
N SER A 6 10.71 11.69 -23.08
CA SER A 6 9.28 11.38 -23.16
C SER A 6 8.96 9.94 -22.75
N HIS A 7 9.80 8.97 -23.13
CA HIS A 7 9.58 7.56 -22.78
C HIS A 7 9.79 7.30 -21.29
N THR A 8 10.84 7.91 -20.72
CA THR A 8 11.16 7.80 -19.29
C THR A 8 10.08 8.44 -18.43
N PHE A 9 9.63 9.64 -18.83
CA PHE A 9 8.54 10.36 -18.16
C PHE A 9 7.22 9.59 -18.23
N ARG A 10 6.85 9.06 -19.41
CA ARG A 10 5.65 8.24 -19.58
C ARG A 10 5.70 6.99 -18.68
N TRP A 11 6.84 6.31 -18.64
CA TRP A 11 7.01 5.13 -17.78
C TRP A 11 6.80 5.48 -16.30
N LEU A 12 7.38 6.58 -15.84
CA LEU A 12 7.27 7.03 -14.45
C LEU A 12 5.83 7.45 -14.11
N LEU A 13 5.15 8.12 -15.04
CA LEU A 13 3.74 8.49 -14.89
C LEU A 13 2.85 7.25 -14.76
N ILE A 14 3.06 6.22 -15.59
CA ILE A 14 2.31 4.96 -15.50
C ILE A 14 2.57 4.27 -14.16
N ALA A 15 3.83 4.22 -13.70
CA ALA A 15 4.17 3.65 -12.40
C ALA A 15 3.46 4.40 -11.26
N LEU A 16 3.43 5.73 -11.31
CA LEU A 16 2.75 6.55 -10.31
C LEU A 16 1.23 6.32 -10.31
N ILE A 17 0.59 6.35 -11.48
CA ILE A 17 -0.86 6.13 -11.61
C ILE A 17 -1.22 4.72 -11.16
N SER A 18 -0.42 3.72 -11.50
CA SER A 18 -0.63 2.32 -11.08
C SER A 18 -0.55 2.18 -9.56
N ALA A 19 0.43 2.84 -8.92
CA ALA A 19 0.55 2.86 -7.46
C ALA A 19 -0.70 3.47 -6.81
N LEU A 20 -1.13 4.65 -7.28
CA LEU A 20 -2.32 5.32 -6.75
C LEU A 20 -3.59 4.49 -6.93
N ALA A 21 -3.81 3.94 -8.12
CA ALA A 21 -4.99 3.14 -8.43
C ALA A 21 -5.07 1.87 -7.56
N ILE A 22 -3.96 1.14 -7.44
CA ILE A 22 -3.91 -0.09 -6.64
C ILE A 22 -4.09 0.23 -5.15
N SER A 23 -3.47 1.32 -4.69
CA SER A 23 -3.62 1.81 -3.32
C SER A 23 -5.09 2.06 -2.99
N LEU A 24 -5.81 2.83 -3.83
CA LEU A 24 -7.24 3.12 -3.63
C LEU A 24 -8.13 1.88 -3.73
N ILE A 25 -7.96 1.06 -4.77
CA ILE A 25 -8.77 -0.15 -4.97
C ILE A 25 -8.60 -1.11 -3.79
N SER A 26 -7.38 -1.22 -3.25
CA SER A 26 -7.09 -2.11 -2.14
C SER A 26 -7.79 -1.74 -0.84
N VAL A 27 -8.20 -0.47 -0.67
CA VAL A 27 -8.99 -0.01 0.49
C VAL A 27 -10.36 -0.68 0.51
N TRP A 28 -10.98 -0.89 -0.65
CA TRP A 28 -12.33 -1.44 -0.77
C TRP A 28 -12.40 -2.96 -0.68
N LEU A 29 -11.26 -3.65 -0.62
CA LEU A 29 -11.24 -5.10 -0.49
C LEU A 29 -11.74 -5.54 0.91
N PRO A 30 -12.50 -6.64 1.00
CA PRO A 30 -12.99 -7.16 2.26
C PRO A 30 -11.85 -7.54 3.20
N ALA A 31 -12.06 -7.34 4.51
CA ALA A 31 -11.05 -7.60 5.54
C ALA A 31 -10.50 -9.04 5.51
N GLY A 32 -11.32 -10.02 5.12
CA GLY A 32 -10.90 -11.42 4.99
C GLY A 32 -9.81 -11.67 3.93
N LEU A 33 -9.66 -10.79 2.94
CA LEU A 33 -8.58 -10.84 1.95
C LEU A 33 -7.31 -10.11 2.42
N LYS A 34 -7.45 -9.16 3.35
CA LYS A 34 -6.35 -8.33 3.87
C LYS A 34 -5.62 -9.03 5.02
N LYS A 35 -5.25 -10.29 4.83
CA LYS A 35 -4.44 -11.01 5.81
C LYS A 35 -3.10 -10.29 5.98
N ILE A 36 -2.75 -10.01 7.23
CA ILE A 36 -1.57 -9.24 7.62
C ILE A 36 -0.32 -9.81 6.96
N GLY A 37 0.47 -8.93 6.36
CA GLY A 37 1.72 -9.26 5.66
C GLY A 37 1.55 -9.94 4.29
N LEU A 38 0.74 -11.00 4.17
CA LEU A 38 0.56 -11.73 2.91
C LEU A 38 -0.12 -10.85 1.85
N PHE A 39 -1.07 -10.03 2.29
CA PHE A 39 -1.71 -9.05 1.45
C PHE A 39 -0.73 -7.97 0.95
N SER A 40 0.13 -7.43 1.83
CA SER A 40 1.10 -6.40 1.46
C SER A 40 2.10 -6.93 0.44
N LEU A 41 2.57 -8.17 0.59
CA LEU A 41 3.42 -8.84 -0.40
C LEU A 41 2.71 -8.99 -1.75
N ALA A 42 1.47 -9.49 -1.74
CA ALA A 42 0.66 -9.64 -2.95
C ALA A 42 0.36 -8.29 -3.64
N LEU A 43 0.12 -7.24 -2.86
CA LEU A 43 -0.11 -5.87 -3.33
C LEU A 43 1.13 -5.32 -4.03
N GLY A 44 2.31 -5.47 -3.41
CA GLY A 44 3.57 -5.06 -4.03
C GLY A 44 3.90 -5.83 -5.31
N ALA A 45 3.69 -7.15 -5.31
CA ALA A 45 3.85 -7.97 -6.51
C ALA A 45 2.84 -7.56 -7.60
N GLY A 46 1.55 -7.42 -7.26
CA GLY A 46 0.49 -6.98 -8.18
C GLY A 46 0.79 -5.61 -8.79
N PHE A 47 1.30 -4.67 -7.99
CA PHE A 47 1.77 -3.37 -8.47
C PHE A 47 2.90 -3.50 -9.51
N ALA A 48 3.93 -4.27 -9.22
CA ALA A 48 5.04 -4.46 -10.15
C ALA A 48 4.57 -5.16 -11.44
N PHE A 49 3.66 -6.13 -11.33
CA PHE A 49 3.08 -6.83 -12.47
C PHE A 49 2.30 -5.87 -13.38
N ILE A 50 1.33 -5.15 -12.82
CA ILE A 50 0.47 -4.22 -13.55
C ILE A 50 1.29 -3.11 -14.19
N THR A 51 2.25 -2.55 -13.47
CA THR A 51 3.13 -1.50 -14.01
C THR A 51 3.96 -2.03 -15.18
N SER A 52 4.51 -3.24 -15.07
CA SER A 52 5.24 -3.88 -16.17
C SER A 52 4.36 -4.11 -17.40
N LEU A 53 3.12 -4.58 -17.19
CA LEU A 53 2.13 -4.77 -18.24
C LEU A 53 1.78 -3.47 -18.97
N LEU A 54 1.43 -2.42 -18.21
CA LEU A 54 0.98 -1.13 -18.77
C LEU A 54 2.10 -0.34 -19.44
N THR A 55 3.33 -0.49 -18.96
CA THR A 55 4.50 0.15 -19.57
C THR A 55 5.00 -0.60 -20.80
N GLY A 56 4.54 -1.84 -21.02
CA GLY A 56 4.97 -2.70 -22.12
C GLY A 56 6.45 -3.07 -22.05
N THR A 57 7.11 -2.88 -20.90
CA THR A 57 8.54 -3.18 -20.75
C THR A 57 8.73 -4.66 -20.53
N LYS A 58 9.57 -5.29 -21.36
CA LYS A 58 9.98 -6.67 -21.11
C LYS A 58 10.77 -6.73 -19.79
N PRO A 59 10.68 -7.83 -19.03
CA PRO A 59 11.36 -7.95 -17.74
C PRO A 59 12.87 -7.70 -17.83
N GLN A 60 13.51 -8.16 -18.91
CA GLN A 60 14.94 -7.98 -19.16
C GLN A 60 15.36 -6.52 -19.38
N ASP A 61 14.47 -5.68 -19.89
CA ASP A 61 14.78 -4.29 -20.28
C ASP A 61 14.63 -3.31 -19.11
N VAL A 62 14.10 -3.76 -17.98
CA VAL A 62 13.90 -2.92 -16.79
C VAL A 62 15.25 -2.56 -16.17
N LYS A 63 15.61 -1.28 -16.25
CA LYS A 63 16.86 -0.73 -15.73
C LYS A 63 16.90 -0.79 -14.20
N ARG A 64 18.09 -0.86 -13.61
CA ARG A 64 18.26 -0.92 -12.14
C ARG A 64 17.53 0.20 -11.39
N TRP A 65 17.60 1.43 -11.90
CA TRP A 65 16.90 2.56 -11.29
C TRP A 65 15.37 2.44 -11.37
N GLN A 66 14.83 1.88 -12.45
CA GLN A 66 13.38 1.60 -12.59
C GLN A 66 12.94 0.57 -11.55
N VAL A 67 13.75 -0.46 -11.31
CA VAL A 67 13.48 -1.44 -10.25
C VAL A 67 13.44 -0.75 -8.89
N MET A 68 14.38 0.14 -8.58
CA MET A 68 14.37 0.88 -7.31
C MET A 68 13.11 1.74 -7.15
N ILE A 69 12.67 2.42 -8.22
CA ILE A 69 11.43 3.20 -8.20
C ILE A 69 10.21 2.31 -7.97
N LEU A 70 10.11 1.17 -8.66
CA LEU A 70 9.00 0.23 -8.44
C LEU A 70 8.97 -0.28 -7.00
N ILE A 71 10.13 -0.62 -6.43
CA ILE A 71 10.23 -1.06 -5.05
C ILE A 71 9.74 0.05 -4.10
N LEU A 72 10.21 1.29 -4.28
CA LEU A 72 9.78 2.43 -3.45
C LEU A 72 8.27 2.69 -3.58
N PHE A 73 7.74 2.71 -4.81
CA PHE A 73 6.32 2.92 -5.05
C PHE A 73 5.44 1.80 -4.51
N ALA A 74 5.91 0.56 -4.45
CA ALA A 74 5.20 -0.51 -3.77
C ALA A 74 5.03 -0.22 -2.27
N GLY A 75 6.08 0.26 -1.61
CA GLY A 75 6.00 0.74 -0.23
C GLY A 75 5.03 1.91 -0.07
N CYS A 76 5.08 2.89 -0.98
CA CYS A 76 4.14 4.01 -1.00
C CYS A 76 2.69 3.57 -1.23
N THR A 77 2.46 2.51 -2.02
CA THR A 77 1.13 1.96 -2.29
C THR A 77 0.51 1.42 -0.99
N GLU A 78 1.30 0.70 -0.19
CA GLU A 78 0.87 0.19 1.11
C GLU A 78 0.64 1.31 2.13
N ALA A 79 1.54 2.31 2.17
CA ALA A 79 1.38 3.48 3.01
C ALA A 79 0.12 4.29 2.64
N GLY A 80 -0.10 4.54 1.34
CA GLY A 80 -1.28 5.23 0.83
C GLY A 80 -2.58 4.49 1.16
N ARG A 81 -2.57 3.16 1.09
CA ARG A 81 -3.71 2.33 1.45
C ARG A 81 -4.02 2.48 2.94
N ALA A 82 -2.99 2.46 3.78
CA ALA A 82 -3.14 2.63 5.22
C ALA A 82 -3.65 4.03 5.60
N LEU A 83 -3.16 5.08 4.93
CA LEU A 83 -3.63 6.45 5.13
C LEU A 83 -5.10 6.62 4.73
N GLU A 84 -5.52 6.08 3.58
CA GLU A 84 -6.91 6.16 3.17
C GLU A 84 -7.83 5.31 4.06
N SER A 85 -7.35 4.15 4.52
CA SER A 85 -8.07 3.34 5.50
C SER A 85 -8.20 4.06 6.85
N TYR A 86 -7.16 4.80 7.26
CA TYR A 86 -7.21 5.66 8.43
C TYR A 86 -8.21 6.81 8.26
N ARG A 87 -8.24 7.45 7.08
CA ARG A 87 -9.22 8.51 6.78
C ARG A 87 -10.65 8.01 6.98
N ILE A 88 -10.97 6.83 6.44
CA ILE A 88 -12.28 6.19 6.61
C ILE A 88 -12.56 5.85 8.08
N TYR A 89 -11.55 5.36 8.81
CA TYR A 89 -11.67 5.11 10.25
C TYR A 89 -11.96 6.38 11.04
N HIS A 90 -11.25 7.46 10.73
CA HIS A 90 -11.40 8.76 11.35
C HIS A 90 -12.80 9.35 11.07
N ASP A 91 -13.23 9.38 9.80
CA ASP A 91 -14.57 9.83 9.40
C ASP A 91 -15.67 9.04 10.14
N ALA A 92 -15.48 7.73 10.32
CA ALA A 92 -16.43 6.89 11.06
C ALA A 92 -16.42 7.15 12.58
N ALA A 93 -15.24 7.39 13.16
CA ALA A 93 -15.10 7.75 14.57
C ALA A 93 -15.74 9.11 14.86
N GLU A 94 -15.53 10.10 13.99
CA GLU A 94 -16.18 11.42 14.07
C GLU A 94 -17.70 11.31 13.95
N ALA A 95 -18.22 10.54 12.99
CA ALA A 95 -19.66 10.34 12.85
C ALA A 95 -20.29 9.63 14.06
N GLN A 96 -19.54 8.74 14.72
CA GLN A 96 -20.00 8.09 15.95
C GLN A 96 -19.95 9.04 17.15
N LEU A 97 -18.92 9.88 17.22
CA LEU A 97 -18.81 10.94 18.22
C LEU A 97 -19.97 11.93 18.11
N GLU A 98 -20.31 12.36 16.89
CA GLU A 98 -21.42 13.28 16.63
C GLU A 98 -22.75 12.72 17.14
N LYS A 99 -23.04 11.44 16.87
CA LYS A 99 -24.22 10.75 17.42
C LYS A 99 -24.24 10.70 18.95
N ASN A 100 -23.10 10.35 19.56
CA ASN A 100 -22.99 10.30 21.02
C ASN A 100 -23.18 11.71 21.64
N LEU A 101 -22.74 12.76 20.93
CA LEU A 101 -22.96 14.14 21.34
C LEU A 101 -24.43 14.55 21.18
N GLU A 102 -25.13 14.14 20.12
CA GLU A 102 -26.58 14.38 19.95
C GLU A 102 -27.43 13.78 21.08
N GLU A 103 -27.02 12.62 21.60
CA GLU A 103 -27.69 11.96 22.75
C GLU A 103 -27.46 12.68 24.09
N LEU A 104 -26.45 13.56 24.20
CA LEU A 104 -26.18 14.31 25.42
C LEU A 104 -27.14 15.51 25.57
N PRO A 105 -27.66 15.80 26.78
CA PRO A 105 -28.55 16.92 27.00
C PRO A 105 -27.88 18.28 26.65
N ALA A 106 -28.66 19.21 26.11
CA ALA A 106 -28.18 20.48 25.54
C ALA A 106 -27.44 21.41 26.53
N PHE A 107 -27.58 21.20 27.85
CA PHE A 107 -26.92 21.99 28.89
C PHE A 107 -25.47 21.55 29.19
N ALA A 108 -24.98 20.50 28.55
CA ALA A 108 -23.64 19.93 28.78
C ALA A 108 -22.60 20.44 27.76
N GLN A 109 -22.62 21.73 27.38
CA GLN A 109 -21.70 22.30 26.39
C GLN A 109 -20.21 22.14 26.78
N GLU A 110 -19.85 22.39 28.03
CA GLU A 110 -18.48 22.18 28.53
C GLU A 110 -18.06 20.70 28.45
N MET A 111 -18.99 19.77 28.73
CA MET A 111 -18.76 18.32 28.65
C MET A 111 -18.60 17.85 27.20
N ARG A 112 -19.33 18.47 26.25
CA ARG A 112 -19.18 18.23 24.81
C ARG A 112 -17.82 18.70 24.29
N GLU A 113 -17.35 19.87 24.70
CA GLU A 113 -16.03 20.38 24.34
C GLU A 113 -14.90 19.52 24.93
N GLU A 114 -15.04 19.05 26.17
CA GLU A 114 -14.06 18.17 26.81
C GLU A 114 -14.00 16.78 26.15
N ILE A 115 -15.16 16.19 25.82
CA ILE A 115 -15.24 14.92 25.09
C ILE A 115 -14.62 15.05 23.69
N THR A 116 -14.87 16.15 23.00
CA THR A 116 -14.33 16.40 21.65
C THR A 116 -12.81 16.55 21.69
N ASN A 117 -12.28 17.28 22.67
CA ASN A 117 -10.83 17.44 22.86
C ASN A 117 -10.12 16.14 23.26
N GLN A 118 -10.82 15.20 23.91
CA GLN A 118 -10.27 13.90 24.28
C GLN A 118 -10.37 12.84 23.16
N HIS A 119 -11.29 12.98 22.21
CA HIS A 119 -11.60 11.98 21.18
C HIS A 119 -10.88 12.16 19.83
N SER A 120 -9.81 12.96 19.75
CA SER A 120 -9.06 13.08 18.49
C SER A 120 -8.44 11.73 18.12
N ALA A 121 -9.07 11.00 17.21
CA ALA A 121 -8.59 9.71 16.74
C ALA A 121 -7.23 9.91 16.06
N VAL A 122 -6.18 9.26 16.56
CA VAL A 122 -4.83 9.36 16.01
C VAL A 122 -4.54 8.14 15.13
N PHE A 123 -3.62 8.29 14.17
CA PHE A 123 -3.20 7.17 13.30
C PHE A 123 -2.76 5.92 14.08
N VAL A 124 -2.18 6.10 15.28
CA VAL A 124 -1.76 4.99 16.15
C VAL A 124 -2.97 4.19 16.66
N ASP A 125 -4.08 4.85 17.00
CA ASP A 125 -5.31 4.20 17.46
C ASP A 125 -5.89 3.31 16.37
N TYR A 126 -5.86 3.80 15.13
CA TYR A 126 -6.20 3.01 13.96
C TYR A 126 -5.29 1.78 13.80
N LEU A 127 -3.97 1.93 13.96
CA LEU A 127 -3.06 0.78 13.86
C LEU A 127 -3.33 -0.26 14.96
N LEU A 128 -3.58 0.18 16.19
CA LEU A 128 -3.95 -0.70 17.31
C LEU A 128 -5.25 -1.44 17.01
N GLN A 129 -6.26 -0.74 16.50
CA GLN A 129 -7.52 -1.38 16.10
C GLN A 129 -7.31 -2.38 14.95
N LYS A 130 -6.57 -1.99 13.92
CA LYS A 130 -6.24 -2.84 12.76
C LYS A 130 -5.54 -4.13 13.16
N TYR A 131 -4.62 -4.05 14.12
CA TYR A 131 -3.82 -5.19 14.58
C TYR A 131 -4.32 -5.82 15.88
N SER A 132 -5.52 -5.45 16.35
CA SER A 132 -6.12 -5.98 17.58
C SER A 132 -6.18 -7.52 17.61
N ALA A 133 -6.36 -8.16 16.45
CA ALA A 133 -6.37 -9.62 16.30
C ALA A 133 -5.01 -10.30 16.55
N LEU A 134 -3.89 -9.58 16.55
CA LEU A 134 -2.55 -10.13 16.77
C LEU A 134 -2.17 -10.28 18.26
N ALA A 135 -3.08 -9.99 19.19
CA ALA A 135 -2.83 -10.03 20.63
C ALA A 135 -1.58 -9.23 21.06
N ILE A 136 -1.28 -8.14 20.35
CA ILE A 136 -0.11 -7.27 20.60
C ILE A 136 -0.29 -6.32 21.80
N GLY A 137 -1.44 -6.39 22.47
CA GLY A 137 -1.84 -5.46 23.53
C GLY A 137 -1.95 -4.01 23.05
N ASP A 138 -1.90 -3.06 23.98
CA ASP A 138 -1.96 -1.62 23.69
C ASP A 138 -0.58 -1.03 23.32
N SER A 139 0.31 -1.87 22.77
CA SER A 139 1.67 -1.45 22.44
C SER A 139 1.71 -0.70 21.10
N SER A 140 1.68 0.63 21.17
CA SER A 140 1.81 1.53 20.01
C SER A 140 3.08 1.27 19.21
N THR A 141 4.20 0.99 19.87
CA THR A 141 5.48 0.68 19.21
C THR A 141 5.39 -0.58 18.36
N LEU A 142 4.78 -1.66 18.87
CA LEU A 142 4.61 -2.91 18.11
C LEU A 142 3.69 -2.71 16.90
N ALA A 143 2.60 -1.96 17.06
CA ALA A 143 1.69 -1.64 15.97
C ALA A 143 2.41 -0.89 14.83
N CYS A 144 3.23 0.11 15.18
CA CYS A 144 4.05 0.84 14.21
C CYS A 144 5.10 -0.05 13.53
N LEU A 145 5.74 -0.97 14.27
CA LEU A 145 6.72 -1.91 13.71
C LEU A 145 6.07 -2.90 12.74
N ILE A 146 4.88 -3.42 13.06
CA ILE A 146 4.13 -4.30 12.16
C ILE A 146 3.75 -3.55 10.89
N PHE A 147 3.31 -2.29 11.02
CA PHE A 147 3.03 -1.45 9.86
C PHE A 147 4.27 -1.21 8.98
N ALA A 148 5.41 -0.89 9.59
CA ALA A 148 6.67 -0.76 8.86
C ALA A 148 7.07 -2.07 8.16
N LEU A 149 6.81 -3.21 8.79
CA LEU A 149 7.06 -4.52 8.22
C LEU A 149 6.14 -4.82 7.02
N GLU A 150 4.86 -4.41 7.07
CA GLU A 150 3.94 -4.50 5.92
C GLU A 150 4.44 -3.68 4.73
N ILE A 151 4.96 -2.47 4.96
CA ILE A 151 5.59 -1.65 3.90
C ILE A 151 6.78 -2.39 3.29
N ILE A 152 7.67 -2.93 4.12
CA ILE A 152 8.85 -3.69 3.66
C ILE A 152 8.42 -4.94 2.88
N LEU A 153 7.36 -5.62 3.31
CA LEU A 153 6.81 -6.77 2.59
C LEU A 153 6.26 -6.39 1.22
N ALA A 154 5.60 -5.22 1.09
CA ALA A 154 5.17 -4.72 -0.22
C ALA A 154 6.36 -4.41 -1.13
N MET A 155 7.39 -3.75 -0.60
CA MET A 155 8.65 -3.50 -1.31
C MET A 155 9.31 -4.82 -1.75
N GLY A 156 9.35 -5.81 -0.85
CA GLY A 156 9.87 -7.15 -1.11
C GLY A 156 9.06 -7.92 -2.16
N GLY A 157 7.72 -7.80 -2.15
CA GLY A 157 6.84 -8.39 -3.15
C GLY A 157 7.10 -7.86 -4.56
N ALA A 158 7.28 -6.54 -4.69
CA ALA A 158 7.63 -5.91 -5.96
C ALA A 158 9.02 -6.35 -6.46
N GLY A 159 10.03 -6.29 -5.59
CA GLY A 159 11.39 -6.72 -5.94
C GLY A 159 11.48 -8.20 -6.29
N GLY A 160 10.80 -9.05 -5.51
CA GLY A 160 10.73 -10.49 -5.71
C GLY A 160 10.08 -10.86 -7.04
N LEU A 161 8.96 -10.22 -7.40
CA LEU A 161 8.30 -10.48 -8.67
C LEU A 161 9.21 -10.10 -9.86
N ILE A 162 9.80 -8.90 -9.84
CA ILE A 162 10.70 -8.45 -10.92
C ILE A 162 11.87 -9.42 -11.09
N TRP A 163 12.44 -9.91 -9.99
CA TRP A 163 13.51 -10.90 -10.01
C TRP A 163 13.06 -12.22 -10.66
N ILE A 164 11.87 -12.74 -10.29
CA ILE A 164 11.30 -13.94 -10.90
C ILE A 164 11.09 -13.76 -12.40
N MET A 165 10.49 -12.64 -12.82
CA MET A 165 10.20 -12.36 -14.23
C MET A 165 11.48 -12.27 -15.08
N LYS A 166 12.55 -11.67 -14.54
CA LYS A 166 13.87 -11.62 -15.20
C LYS A 166 14.48 -13.02 -15.35
N ARG A 167 14.39 -13.85 -14.30
CA ARG A 167 14.94 -15.20 -14.31
C ARG A 167 14.20 -16.12 -15.29
N GLN A 168 12.89 -15.99 -15.39
CA GLN A 168 12.08 -16.76 -16.34
C GLN A 168 12.39 -16.39 -17.78
N SER A 169 12.50 -15.09 -18.09
CA SER A 169 12.82 -14.63 -19.45
C SER A 169 14.18 -15.15 -19.92
N ALA A 170 15.20 -15.08 -19.05
CA ALA A 170 16.54 -15.62 -19.37
C ALA A 170 16.53 -17.14 -19.64
N LYS A 171 15.67 -17.90 -18.94
CA LYS A 171 15.52 -19.33 -19.16
C LYS A 171 14.87 -19.61 -20.53
N THR A 172 13.79 -18.91 -20.86
CA THR A 172 13.08 -19.06 -22.14
C THR A 172 13.98 -18.72 -23.33
N ASP A 173 14.77 -17.66 -23.24
CA ASP A 173 15.70 -17.26 -24.30
C ASP A 173 16.76 -18.37 -24.52
N SER A 174 17.30 -18.96 -23.45
CA SER A 174 18.27 -20.05 -23.55
C SER A 174 17.71 -21.35 -24.16
N GLU A 175 16.44 -21.66 -23.89
CA GLU A 175 15.77 -22.84 -24.46
C GLU A 175 15.44 -22.63 -25.95
N SER A 176 15.07 -21.41 -26.35
CA SER A 176 14.84 -21.08 -27.75
C SER A 176 16.14 -21.13 -28.58
N ALA A 177 17.24 -20.65 -28.02
CA ALA A 177 18.56 -20.69 -28.66
C ALA A 177 19.04 -22.14 -28.89
N ARG A 178 18.78 -23.05 -27.95
CA ARG A 178 19.12 -24.49 -28.09
C ARG A 178 18.26 -25.24 -29.11
N LYS A 179 17.02 -24.80 -29.36
CA LYS A 179 16.14 -25.41 -30.37
C LYS A 179 16.44 -24.93 -31.78
N ALA A 180 17.13 -23.80 -31.92
CA ALA A 180 17.52 -23.21 -33.19
C ALA A 180 18.91 -23.65 -33.68
N SER A 181 19.70 -24.33 -32.83
CA SER A 181 21.00 -24.94 -33.14
C SER A 181 20.87 -26.43 -33.45
#